data_AF-A0A4Q6ALM2-F1
#
_entry.id   AF-A0A4Q6ALM2-F1
#
_cell.length_a   1.000
_cell.length_b   1.000
_cell.length_c   1.000
_cell.angle_alpha   90.00
_cell.angle_beta   90.00
_cell.angle_gamma   90.00
#
_symmetry.space_group_name_H-M   'P 1'
#
loop_
_entity.id
_entity.type
_entity.pdbx_description
1 polymer ?
#
loop_
_entity_poly.entity_id
_entity_poly.type
_entity_poly.pdbx_seq_one_letter_code
_entity_poly.pdbx_strand_id
1 'polypeptide(L)'
;MRRMSYSNRTVITVCFGFFSFAVSAQSVTDLACKPPISRRLWHDNVDKAQAAALKSGLAKGDNDDVVHYVNHALLQQVNSLQCRIDSDSMGDQRKIGYLRGLDRMLRKVASDYRGRSFTPSNLPILLTAYDEAIQQDKKIQSIEAIVDRQEYEVANVLLASQAFDGNPGLRSAQNKVVLKFATLHPDKVFITLKDNPDVPFRDSLIKLAGYNNPRQLYD
;
A
#
# COMPACT_ATOMS: atom_id res chain seq x y z
N MET A 1 32.72 -22.06 -87.79
CA MET A 1 31.31 -22.35 -88.18
C MET A 1 30.41 -22.20 -86.95
N ARG A 2 29.33 -21.40 -87.05
CA ARG A 2 28.17 -21.26 -86.12
C ARG A 2 28.49 -20.68 -84.72
N ARG A 3 27.72 -19.78 -84.08
CA ARG A 3 26.50 -19.01 -84.38
C ARG A 3 26.44 -17.84 -83.36
N MET A 4 25.77 -16.75 -83.77
CA MET A 4 25.44 -15.53 -82.99
C MET A 4 24.39 -15.74 -81.88
N SER A 5 24.51 -14.90 -80.84
CA SER A 5 23.46 -14.13 -80.11
C SER A 5 22.38 -14.87 -79.29
N TYR A 6 22.16 -14.49 -78.02
CA TYR A 6 21.15 -13.49 -77.58
C TYR A 6 21.07 -13.33 -76.04
N SER A 7 20.77 -12.08 -75.67
CA SER A 7 20.39 -11.49 -74.38
C SER A 7 19.38 -12.28 -73.53
N ASN A 8 19.45 -12.15 -72.20
CA ASN A 8 18.25 -11.82 -71.39
C ASN A 8 18.55 -11.28 -69.99
N ARG A 9 17.82 -10.20 -69.66
CA ARG A 9 17.73 -9.52 -68.37
C ARG A 9 16.96 -10.39 -67.38
N THR A 10 17.43 -10.48 -66.15
CA THR A 10 16.60 -10.93 -65.01
C THR A 10 16.77 -9.95 -63.84
N VAL A 11 15.65 -9.33 -63.51
CA VAL A 11 15.40 -8.44 -62.39
C VAL A 11 15.37 -9.29 -61.11
N ILE A 12 16.18 -8.94 -60.11
CA ILE A 12 16.10 -9.51 -58.76
C ILE A 12 15.31 -8.54 -57.89
N THR A 13 14.15 -8.98 -57.42
CA THR A 13 13.36 -8.37 -56.35
C THR A 13 12.69 -9.52 -55.61
N VAL A 14 12.52 -9.37 -54.28
CA VAL A 14 11.80 -10.20 -53.29
C VAL A 14 12.75 -10.62 -52.17
N CYS A 15 12.49 -10.46 -50.87
CA CYS A 15 11.54 -9.69 -50.07
C CYS A 15 12.17 -9.66 -48.66
N PHE A 16 12.32 -8.49 -48.04
CA PHE A 16 12.81 -8.34 -46.67
C PHE A 16 11.66 -8.72 -45.71
N GLY A 17 11.79 -9.86 -45.03
CA GLY A 17 10.80 -10.31 -44.04
C GLY A 17 10.87 -9.43 -42.79
N PHE A 18 9.89 -8.55 -42.62
CA PHE A 18 9.61 -7.87 -41.36
C PHE A 18 8.99 -8.88 -40.39
N PHE A 19 9.76 -9.33 -39.40
CA PHE A 19 9.24 -10.05 -38.24
C PHE A 19 8.57 -9.02 -37.31
N SER A 20 7.27 -8.80 -37.49
CA SER A 20 6.46 -8.06 -36.52
C SER A 20 6.25 -8.94 -35.28
N PHE A 21 6.99 -8.67 -34.21
CA PHE A 21 6.61 -9.14 -32.88
C PHE A 21 5.36 -8.38 -32.45
N ALA A 22 4.20 -9.03 -32.56
CA ALA A 22 2.98 -8.56 -31.92
C ALA A 22 3.17 -8.69 -30.40
N VAL A 23 3.48 -7.57 -29.74
CA VAL A 23 3.29 -7.44 -28.30
C VAL A 23 1.78 -7.45 -28.08
N SER A 24 1.25 -8.57 -27.58
CA SER A 24 -0.10 -8.60 -27.03
C SER A 24 -0.12 -7.71 -25.79
N ALA A 25 -0.63 -6.49 -25.94
CA ALA A 25 -1.11 -5.70 -24.82
C ALA A 25 -2.31 -6.45 -24.24
N GLN A 26 -2.11 -7.17 -23.13
CA GLN A 26 -3.22 -7.70 -22.36
C GLN A 26 -3.95 -6.52 -21.73
N SER A 27 -5.07 -6.12 -22.34
CA SER A 27 -6.07 -5.30 -21.67
C SER A 27 -6.65 -6.11 -20.52
N VAL A 28 -6.13 -5.90 -19.31
CA VAL A 28 -6.67 -6.49 -18.08
C VAL A 28 -8.05 -5.86 -17.83
N THR A 29 -9.05 -6.44 -18.46
CA THR A 29 -10.47 -6.09 -18.30
C THR A 29 -11.19 -7.33 -17.82
N ASP A 30 -10.75 -7.82 -16.66
CA ASP A 30 -11.54 -8.65 -15.75
C ASP A 30 -10.84 -8.68 -14.38
N LEU A 31 -10.88 -7.55 -13.66
CA LEU A 31 -10.08 -7.31 -12.46
C LEU A 31 -10.77 -7.76 -11.15
N ALA A 32 -11.74 -8.68 -11.27
CA ALA A 32 -12.28 -9.42 -10.13
C ALA A 32 -11.72 -10.84 -10.19
N CYS A 33 -10.52 -11.07 -9.66
CA CYS A 33 -10.01 -12.43 -9.47
C CYS A 33 -11.02 -13.17 -8.59
N LYS A 34 -11.63 -14.22 -9.15
CA LYS A 34 -12.62 -15.02 -8.42
C LYS A 34 -11.90 -15.76 -7.29
N PRO A 35 -12.15 -15.42 -6.01
CA PRO A 35 -11.41 -16.03 -4.93
C PRO A 35 -11.80 -17.49 -4.75
N PRO A 36 -10.89 -18.36 -4.29
CA PRO A 36 -11.25 -19.71 -3.88
C PRO A 36 -12.30 -19.68 -2.76
N ILE A 37 -13.16 -20.69 -2.74
CA ILE A 37 -14.31 -20.76 -1.80
C ILE A 37 -13.84 -20.59 -0.35
N SER A 38 -12.69 -21.18 0.02
CA SER A 38 -12.11 -21.08 1.36
C SER A 38 -11.77 -19.66 1.80
N ARG A 39 -11.60 -18.72 0.86
CA ARG A 39 -11.22 -17.33 1.14
C ARG A 39 -12.27 -16.30 0.77
N ARG A 40 -13.40 -16.72 0.19
CA ARG A 40 -14.51 -15.83 -0.20
C ARG A 40 -14.95 -14.89 0.92
N LEU A 41 -15.06 -15.40 2.15
CA LEU A 41 -15.44 -14.58 3.31
C LEU A 41 -14.52 -13.37 3.52
N TRP A 42 -13.22 -13.51 3.28
CA TRP A 42 -12.25 -12.44 3.50
C TRP A 42 -12.34 -11.38 2.41
N HIS A 43 -12.60 -11.78 1.17
CA HIS A 43 -12.89 -10.85 0.08
C HIS A 43 -14.19 -10.09 0.34
N ASP A 44 -15.26 -10.79 0.72
CA ASP A 44 -16.55 -10.15 1.07
C ASP A 44 -16.38 -9.12 2.21
N ASN A 45 -15.41 -9.32 3.12
CA ASN A 45 -15.12 -8.36 4.18
C ASN A 45 -14.37 -7.12 3.65
N VAL A 46 -13.39 -7.30 2.76
CA VAL A 46 -12.69 -6.20 2.08
C VAL A 46 -13.67 -5.38 1.25
N ASP A 47 -14.58 -6.01 0.52
CA ASP A 47 -15.62 -5.34 -0.27
C ASP A 47 -16.55 -4.50 0.62
N LYS A 48 -16.94 -5.04 1.78
CA LYS A 48 -17.71 -4.27 2.79
C LYS A 48 -16.91 -3.08 3.31
N ALA A 49 -15.61 -3.22 3.51
CA ALA A 49 -14.74 -2.13 3.95
C ALA A 49 -14.57 -1.05 2.84
N GLN A 50 -14.41 -1.43 1.58
CA GLN A 50 -14.42 -0.51 0.43
C GLN A 50 -15.74 0.26 0.37
N ALA A 51 -16.88 -0.43 0.48
CA ALA A 51 -18.20 0.20 0.49
C ALA A 51 -18.36 1.17 1.68
N ALA A 52 -17.84 0.81 2.86
CA ALA A 52 -17.86 1.67 4.04
C ALA A 52 -16.96 2.92 3.90
N ALA A 53 -15.83 2.79 3.21
CA ALA A 53 -14.92 3.89 2.87
C ALA A 53 -15.54 4.82 1.82
N LEU A 54 -16.20 4.30 0.79
CA LEU A 54 -16.96 5.12 -0.16
C LEU A 54 -18.09 5.89 0.54
N LYS A 55 -18.84 5.22 1.42
CA LYS A 55 -19.91 5.83 2.21
C LYS A 55 -19.41 6.86 3.23
N SER A 56 -18.12 6.84 3.61
CA SER A 56 -17.58 7.85 4.53
C SER A 56 -17.46 9.23 3.89
N GLY A 57 -17.51 9.31 2.55
CA GLY A 57 -17.19 10.51 1.81
C GLY A 57 -15.70 10.62 1.44
N LEU A 58 -14.88 9.60 1.72
CA LEU A 58 -13.44 9.61 1.42
C LEU A 58 -13.14 9.96 -0.04
N ALA A 59 -13.98 9.48 -0.97
CA ALA A 59 -13.88 9.74 -2.40
C ALA A 59 -14.80 10.88 -2.87
N LYS A 60 -15.03 11.88 -2.01
CA LYS A 60 -15.77 13.11 -2.31
C LYS A 60 -14.92 14.31 -1.94
N GLY A 61 -15.11 15.42 -2.64
CA GLY A 61 -14.43 16.68 -2.39
C GLY A 61 -14.50 17.61 -3.59
N ASP A 62 -13.94 18.80 -3.44
CA ASP A 62 -13.98 19.84 -4.48
C ASP A 62 -12.85 19.70 -5.51
N ASN A 63 -11.85 18.88 -5.23
CA ASN A 63 -10.74 18.61 -6.13
C ASN A 63 -10.98 17.31 -6.90
N ASP A 64 -11.35 17.44 -8.18
CA ASP A 64 -11.67 16.33 -9.06
C ASP A 64 -10.52 15.34 -9.23
N ASP A 65 -9.26 15.82 -9.26
CA ASP A 65 -8.08 14.96 -9.37
C ASP A 65 -7.95 14.07 -8.13
N VAL A 66 -8.05 14.65 -6.93
CA VAL A 66 -8.00 13.89 -5.68
C VAL A 66 -9.14 12.88 -5.62
N VAL A 67 -10.35 13.28 -5.98
CA VAL A 67 -11.52 12.39 -6.05
C VAL A 67 -11.27 11.23 -7.03
N HIS A 68 -10.71 11.52 -8.21
CA HIS A 68 -10.37 10.51 -9.21
C HIS A 68 -9.34 9.50 -8.68
N TYR A 69 -8.22 9.98 -8.12
CA TYR A 69 -7.17 9.10 -7.59
C TYR A 69 -7.66 8.23 -6.43
N VAL A 70 -8.47 8.79 -5.53
CA VAL A 70 -9.03 8.05 -4.39
C VAL A 70 -10.04 7.01 -4.85
N ASN A 71 -10.92 7.34 -5.80
CA ASN A 71 -11.84 6.37 -6.39
C ASN A 71 -11.10 5.23 -7.09
N HIS A 72 -10.08 5.57 -7.89
CA HIS A 72 -9.26 4.56 -8.56
C HIS A 72 -8.54 3.66 -7.54
N ALA A 73 -7.98 4.24 -6.47
CA ALA A 73 -7.36 3.47 -5.40
C ALA A 73 -8.35 2.50 -4.72
N LEU A 74 -9.53 2.99 -4.32
CA LEU A 74 -10.56 2.17 -3.68
C LEU A 74 -11.09 1.08 -4.58
N LEU A 75 -11.37 1.36 -5.85
CA LEU A 75 -12.09 0.43 -6.73
C LEU A 75 -11.16 -0.48 -7.54
N GLN A 76 -9.99 0.02 -7.94
CA GLN A 76 -9.07 -0.71 -8.81
C GLN A 76 -7.87 -1.24 -8.04
N GLN A 77 -7.18 -0.40 -7.26
CA GLN A 77 -5.94 -0.85 -6.58
C GLN A 77 -6.22 -1.87 -5.46
N VAL A 78 -7.28 -1.67 -4.66
CA VAL A 78 -7.69 -2.65 -3.64
C VAL A 78 -8.01 -3.99 -4.29
N ASN A 79 -8.81 -4.01 -5.36
CA ASN A 79 -9.15 -5.25 -6.07
C ASN A 79 -7.91 -5.90 -6.68
N SER A 80 -7.02 -5.10 -7.30
CA SER A 80 -5.73 -5.58 -7.79
C SER A 80 -4.91 -6.25 -6.69
N LEU A 81 -4.88 -5.67 -5.49
CA LEU A 81 -4.15 -6.20 -4.35
C LEU A 81 -4.76 -7.51 -3.83
N GLN A 82 -6.10 -7.60 -3.76
CA GLN A 82 -6.80 -8.84 -3.46
C GLN A 82 -6.39 -9.96 -4.44
N CYS A 83 -6.38 -9.65 -5.74
CA CYS A 83 -5.93 -10.57 -6.80
C CYS A 83 -4.47 -10.99 -6.60
N ARG A 84 -3.58 -10.04 -6.33
CA ARG A 84 -2.14 -10.31 -6.13
C ARG A 84 -1.93 -11.25 -4.95
N ILE A 85 -2.56 -10.98 -3.80
CA ILE A 85 -2.49 -11.83 -2.61
C ILE A 85 -2.95 -13.25 -2.93
N ASP A 86 -4.04 -13.41 -3.69
CA ASP A 86 -4.55 -14.73 -4.06
C ASP A 86 -3.68 -15.49 -5.04
N SER A 87 -3.10 -14.79 -6.01
CA SER A 87 -2.22 -15.36 -7.03
C SER A 87 -0.84 -15.76 -6.51
N ASP A 88 -0.45 -15.27 -5.33
CA ASP A 88 0.86 -15.52 -4.75
C ASP A 88 1.06 -17.01 -4.37
N SER A 89 2.30 -17.48 -4.34
CA SER A 89 2.62 -18.87 -3.97
C SER A 89 2.59 -19.14 -2.46
N MET A 90 2.38 -18.12 -1.62
CA MET A 90 2.32 -18.27 -0.16
C MET A 90 1.17 -19.18 0.31
N GLY A 91 1.32 -19.74 1.52
CA GLY A 91 0.29 -20.58 2.13
C GLY A 91 -0.99 -19.80 2.48
N ASP A 92 -2.12 -20.51 2.50
CA ASP A 92 -3.46 -19.93 2.66
C ASP A 92 -3.62 -19.08 3.92
N GLN A 93 -3.02 -19.48 5.05
CA GLN A 93 -3.10 -18.72 6.30
C GLN A 93 -2.45 -17.33 6.17
N ARG A 94 -1.33 -17.22 5.45
CA ARG A 94 -0.67 -15.93 5.19
C ARG A 94 -1.53 -15.04 4.29
N LYS A 95 -2.11 -15.60 3.22
CA LYS A 95 -3.06 -14.88 2.34
C LYS A 95 -4.23 -14.31 3.13
N ILE A 96 -4.84 -15.15 3.98
CA ILE A 96 -5.94 -14.74 4.86
C ILE A 96 -5.50 -13.61 5.81
N GLY A 97 -4.29 -13.71 6.38
CA GLY A 97 -3.70 -12.67 7.22
C GLY A 97 -3.61 -11.31 6.50
N TYR A 98 -3.12 -11.29 5.26
CA TYR A 98 -3.05 -10.07 4.46
C TYR A 98 -4.44 -9.55 4.04
N LEU A 99 -5.39 -10.41 3.67
CA LEU A 99 -6.76 -9.97 3.36
C LEU A 99 -7.46 -9.36 4.59
N ARG A 100 -7.29 -9.95 5.78
CA ARG A 100 -7.77 -9.36 7.04
C ARG A 100 -7.09 -8.03 7.35
N GLY A 101 -5.79 -7.94 7.09
CA GLY A 101 -5.02 -6.72 7.24
C GLY A 101 -5.56 -5.59 6.36
N LEU A 102 -5.83 -5.89 5.10
CA LEU A 102 -6.43 -4.96 4.13
C LEU A 102 -7.82 -4.49 4.57
N ASP A 103 -8.69 -5.40 5.03
CA ASP A 103 -10.01 -5.06 5.59
C ASP A 103 -9.88 -4.10 6.80
N ARG A 104 -9.03 -4.42 7.77
CA ARG A 104 -8.78 -3.59 8.96
C ARG A 104 -8.23 -2.22 8.58
N MET A 105 -7.29 -2.19 7.65
CA MET A 105 -6.68 -0.97 7.14
C MET A 105 -7.74 -0.04 6.52
N LEU A 106 -8.59 -0.56 5.63
CA LEU A 106 -9.64 0.23 4.98
C LEU A 106 -10.70 0.74 5.97
N ARG A 107 -11.08 -0.07 6.96
CA ARG A 107 -11.98 0.35 8.05
C ARG A 107 -11.37 1.49 8.86
N LYS A 108 -10.08 1.38 9.17
CA LYS A 108 -9.36 2.42 9.90
C LYS A 108 -9.24 3.70 9.10
N VAL A 109 -8.91 3.65 7.80
CA VAL A 109 -8.94 4.82 6.91
C VAL A 109 -10.31 5.50 6.97
N ALA A 110 -11.40 4.73 6.85
CA ALA A 110 -12.74 5.29 6.87
C ALA A 110 -13.09 5.92 8.23
N SER A 111 -12.61 5.35 9.33
CA SER A 111 -12.77 5.91 10.68
C SER A 111 -11.97 7.19 10.86
N ASP A 112 -10.68 7.15 10.56
CA ASP A 112 -9.74 8.25 10.72
C ASP A 112 -10.10 9.43 9.80
N TYR A 113 -10.58 9.18 8.59
CA TYR A 113 -11.07 10.24 7.70
C TYR A 113 -12.27 10.97 8.31
N ARG A 114 -13.25 10.25 8.87
CA ARG A 114 -14.39 10.88 9.59
C ARG A 114 -13.91 11.66 10.81
N GLY A 115 -12.88 11.15 11.49
CA GLY A 115 -12.19 11.80 12.60
C GLY A 115 -11.24 12.93 12.19
N ARG A 116 -11.13 13.24 10.89
CA ARG A 116 -10.22 14.27 10.31
C ARG A 116 -8.73 14.03 10.61
N SER A 117 -8.35 12.77 10.81
CA SER A 117 -6.97 12.34 11.08
C SER A 117 -6.36 11.51 9.95
N PHE A 118 -7.00 11.50 8.77
CA PHE A 118 -6.48 10.86 7.56
C PHE A 118 -6.84 11.69 6.34
N THR A 119 -5.83 12.00 5.52
CA THR A 119 -5.98 12.79 4.31
C THR A 119 -6.32 11.87 3.12
N PRO A 120 -7.39 12.12 2.35
CA PRO A 120 -7.80 11.22 1.26
C PRO A 120 -6.70 10.92 0.23
N SER A 121 -5.90 11.91 -0.13
CA SER A 121 -4.79 11.76 -1.09
C SER A 121 -3.72 10.77 -0.66
N ASN A 122 -3.70 10.36 0.61
CA ASN A 122 -2.75 9.39 1.13
C ASN A 122 -3.22 7.93 1.00
N LEU A 123 -4.45 7.68 0.56
CA LEU A 123 -4.92 6.30 0.33
C LEU A 123 -4.09 5.52 -0.71
N PRO A 124 -3.77 6.06 -1.91
CA PRO A 124 -2.93 5.34 -2.87
C PRO A 124 -1.52 5.05 -2.31
N ILE A 125 -0.97 5.99 -1.53
CA ILE A 125 0.34 5.85 -0.87
C ILE A 125 0.29 4.71 0.14
N LEU A 126 -0.75 4.67 0.97
CA LEU A 126 -0.98 3.61 1.96
C LEU A 126 -1.09 2.22 1.30
N LEU A 127 -1.86 2.10 0.22
CA LEU A 127 -2.01 0.82 -0.50
C LEU A 127 -0.70 0.34 -1.11
N THR A 128 0.11 1.27 -1.63
CA THR A 128 1.45 0.98 -2.16
C THR A 128 2.37 0.51 -1.03
N ALA A 129 2.42 1.24 0.09
CA ALA A 129 3.22 0.89 1.24
C ALA A 129 2.82 -0.48 1.84
N TYR A 130 1.54 -0.80 1.81
CA TYR A 130 1.02 -2.09 2.27
C TYR A 130 1.49 -3.25 1.37
N ASP A 131 1.43 -3.09 0.05
CA ASP A 131 1.95 -4.11 -0.89
C ASP A 131 3.46 -4.29 -0.73
N GLU A 132 4.21 -3.20 -0.64
CA GLU A 132 5.66 -3.25 -0.40
C GLU A 132 5.99 -3.96 0.92
N ALA A 133 5.21 -3.70 1.98
CA ALA A 133 5.36 -4.36 3.27
C ALA A 133 5.06 -5.87 3.17
N ILE A 134 4.05 -6.28 2.40
CA ILE A 134 3.82 -7.70 2.07
C ILE A 134 5.05 -8.29 1.38
N GLN A 135 5.65 -7.60 0.40
CA GLN A 135 6.81 -8.14 -0.31
C GLN A 135 8.03 -8.31 0.59
N GLN A 136 8.27 -7.40 1.54
CA GLN A 136 9.34 -7.53 2.53
C GLN A 136 9.04 -8.63 3.56
N ASP A 137 7.82 -8.67 4.08
CA ASP A 137 7.41 -9.65 5.08
C ASP A 137 7.47 -11.09 4.56
N LYS A 138 7.10 -11.31 3.29
CA LYS A 138 7.28 -12.60 2.61
C LYS A 138 8.74 -13.09 2.63
N LYS A 139 9.68 -12.16 2.55
CA LYS A 139 11.14 -12.41 2.57
C LYS A 139 11.70 -12.44 3.99
N ILE A 140 10.87 -12.31 5.02
CA ILE A 140 11.28 -12.20 6.44
C ILE A 140 12.21 -10.98 6.62
N GLN A 141 11.97 -9.92 5.85
CA GLN A 141 12.71 -8.67 5.94
C GLN A 141 11.93 -7.66 6.78
N SER A 142 12.67 -6.78 7.45
CA SER A 142 12.11 -5.72 8.27
C SER A 142 11.24 -4.77 7.42
N ILE A 143 10.06 -4.43 7.92
CA ILE A 143 9.20 -3.38 7.33
C ILE A 143 9.53 -1.97 7.86
N GLU A 144 10.50 -1.83 8.76
CA GLU A 144 10.82 -0.55 9.43
C GLU A 144 11.05 0.58 8.43
N ALA A 145 11.88 0.37 7.41
CA ALA A 145 12.18 1.40 6.42
C ALA A 145 10.95 1.84 5.61
N ILE A 146 10.00 0.93 5.37
CA ILE A 146 8.75 1.25 4.68
C ILE A 146 7.88 2.13 5.56
N VAL A 147 7.85 1.88 6.88
CA VAL A 147 7.08 2.66 7.85
C VAL A 147 7.73 4.01 8.12
N ASP A 148 9.06 4.06 8.22
CA ASP A 148 9.81 5.26 8.58
C ASP A 148 9.71 6.37 7.52
N ARG A 149 9.64 6.00 6.24
CA ARG A 149 9.49 6.97 5.14
C ARG A 149 8.09 7.56 4.98
N GLN A 150 7.08 7.01 5.66
CA GLN A 150 5.71 7.51 5.56
C GLN A 150 5.43 8.62 6.58
N GLU A 151 4.46 9.45 6.26
CA GLU A 151 3.85 10.36 7.23
C GLU A 151 3.11 9.59 8.32
N TYR A 152 2.93 10.24 9.48
CA TYR A 152 2.34 9.61 10.67
C TYR A 152 1.02 8.90 10.37
N GLU A 153 0.08 9.57 9.68
CA GLU A 153 -1.24 9.00 9.42
C GLU A 153 -1.17 7.72 8.57
N VAL A 154 -0.31 7.69 7.54
CA VAL A 154 -0.11 6.48 6.70
C VAL A 154 0.56 5.38 7.52
N ALA A 155 1.64 5.70 8.23
CA ALA A 155 2.37 4.75 9.05
C ALA A 155 1.50 4.12 10.16
N ASN A 156 0.70 4.95 10.83
CA ASN A 156 -0.22 4.53 11.88
C ASN A 156 -1.30 3.57 11.36
N VAL A 157 -1.89 3.89 10.20
CA VAL A 157 -2.89 3.02 9.58
C VAL A 157 -2.28 1.72 9.06
N LEU A 158 -1.07 1.78 8.50
CA LEU A 158 -0.34 0.60 8.04
C LEU A 158 -0.08 -0.40 9.19
N LEU A 159 0.42 0.08 10.34
CA LEU A 159 0.68 -0.78 11.50
C LEU A 159 -0.61 -1.33 12.14
N ALA A 160 -1.69 -0.55 12.13
CA ALA A 160 -2.98 -0.98 12.67
C ALA A 160 -3.67 -2.08 11.83
N SER A 161 -3.14 -2.41 10.65
CA SER A 161 -3.61 -3.57 9.87
C SER A 161 -3.40 -4.90 10.64
N GLN A 162 -2.41 -4.96 11.53
CA GLN A 162 -1.97 -6.18 12.23
C GLN A 162 -1.58 -7.34 11.27
N ALA A 163 -1.35 -7.03 9.99
CA ALA A 163 -0.97 -8.01 8.99
C ALA A 163 0.48 -8.50 9.19
N PHE A 164 1.26 -7.73 9.94
CA PHE A 164 2.71 -7.87 10.09
C PHE A 164 3.11 -8.14 11.55
N ASP A 165 2.21 -8.67 12.38
CA ASP A 165 2.46 -8.92 13.82
C ASP A 165 3.68 -9.83 14.07
N GLY A 166 4.00 -10.71 13.12
CA GLY A 166 5.18 -11.58 13.16
C GLY A 166 6.43 -11.03 12.47
N ASN A 167 6.41 -9.79 11.96
CA ASN A 167 7.53 -9.22 11.22
C ASN A 167 8.70 -8.84 12.16
N PRO A 168 9.96 -9.17 11.83
CA PRO A 168 11.11 -8.84 12.69
C PRO A 168 11.32 -7.34 12.91
N GLY A 169 10.85 -6.49 11.99
CA GLY A 169 10.95 -5.03 12.06
C GLY A 169 9.83 -4.34 12.82
N LEU A 170 8.83 -5.07 13.30
CA LEU A 170 7.59 -4.46 13.81
C LEU A 170 7.82 -3.55 15.01
N ARG A 171 8.63 -3.99 16.00
CA ARG A 171 8.89 -3.18 17.20
C ARG A 171 9.60 -1.88 16.85
N SER A 172 10.62 -1.94 15.99
CA SER A 172 11.30 -0.73 15.51
C SER A 172 10.34 0.18 14.74
N ALA A 173 9.49 -0.37 13.88
CA ALA A 173 8.48 0.38 13.16
C ALA A 173 7.46 1.07 14.09
N GLN A 174 7.00 0.39 15.15
CA GLN A 174 6.13 0.97 16.18
C GLN A 174 6.82 2.14 16.88
N ASN A 175 8.10 1.99 17.24
CA ASN A 175 8.88 3.07 17.83
C ASN A 175 8.96 4.29 16.90
N LYS A 176 9.12 4.10 15.58
CA LYS A 176 9.09 5.20 14.60
C LYS A 176 7.74 5.91 14.58
N VAL A 177 6.62 5.19 14.63
CA VAL A 177 5.28 5.79 14.68
C VAL A 177 5.06 6.58 15.97
N VAL A 178 5.50 6.05 17.11
CA VAL A 178 5.44 6.76 18.40
C VAL A 178 6.25 8.06 18.33
N LEU A 179 7.47 8.01 17.77
CA LEU A 179 8.29 9.20 17.60
C LEU A 179 7.59 10.25 16.72
N LYS A 180 7.06 9.84 15.56
CA LYS A 180 6.31 10.71 14.65
C LYS A 180 5.11 11.36 15.34
N PHE A 181 4.34 10.60 16.13
CA PHE A 181 3.22 11.14 16.90
C PHE A 181 3.67 12.19 17.92
N ALA A 182 4.70 11.87 18.70
CA ALA A 182 5.25 12.78 19.72
C ALA A 182 5.80 14.07 19.10
N THR A 183 6.38 14.01 17.90
CA THR A 183 6.83 15.20 17.16
C THR A 183 5.66 16.05 16.66
N LEU A 184 4.57 15.44 16.18
CA LEU A 184 3.38 16.15 15.70
C LEU A 184 2.51 16.73 16.83
N HIS A 185 2.54 16.11 18.01
CA HIS A 185 1.73 16.49 19.17
C HIS A 185 2.59 16.65 20.42
N PRO A 186 3.42 17.71 20.50
CA PRO A 186 4.34 17.93 21.60
C PRO A 186 3.63 18.05 22.97
N ASP A 187 2.37 18.47 22.98
CA ASP A 187 1.51 18.56 24.17
C ASP A 187 1.10 17.19 24.74
N LYS A 188 1.21 16.12 23.94
CA LYS A 188 0.80 14.76 24.30
C LYS A 188 1.96 13.83 24.64
N VAL A 189 3.20 14.33 24.59
CA VAL A 189 4.42 13.51 24.76
C VAL A 189 4.40 12.68 26.03
N PHE A 190 4.05 13.26 27.19
CA PHE A 190 4.05 12.52 28.45
C PHE A 190 2.99 11.41 28.50
N ILE A 191 1.80 11.65 27.95
CA ILE A 191 0.75 10.62 27.84
C ILE A 191 1.23 9.50 26.90
N THR A 192 1.80 9.86 25.75
CA THR A 192 2.36 8.88 24.81
C THR A 192 3.47 8.03 25.44
N LEU A 193 4.38 8.64 26.20
CA LEU A 193 5.47 7.93 26.88
C LEU A 193 4.98 7.07 28.04
N LYS A 194 3.88 7.44 28.71
CA LYS A 194 3.24 6.61 29.72
C LYS A 194 2.75 5.29 29.12
N ASP A 195 2.16 5.35 27.92
CA ASP A 195 1.66 4.17 27.21
C ASP A 195 2.79 3.40 26.49
N ASN A 196 3.97 4.01 26.32
CA ASN A 196 5.13 3.43 25.62
C ASN A 196 6.42 3.65 26.44
N PRO A 197 6.56 3.00 27.62
CA PRO A 197 7.63 3.29 28.57
C PRO A 197 9.02 2.81 28.12
N ASP A 198 9.09 1.89 27.16
CA ASP A 198 10.29 1.18 26.71
C ASP A 198 10.89 1.74 25.40
N VAL A 199 10.39 2.88 24.91
CA VAL A 199 10.92 3.48 23.68
C VAL A 199 12.36 3.98 23.87
N PRO A 200 13.27 3.75 22.91
CA PRO A 200 14.71 4.03 23.07
C PRO A 200 15.04 5.52 23.14
N PHE A 201 14.11 6.39 22.72
CA PHE A 201 14.26 7.85 22.69
C PHE A 201 13.51 8.57 23.82
N ARG A 202 13.01 7.82 24.82
CA ARG A 202 12.18 8.35 25.92
C ARG A 202 12.79 9.58 26.59
N ASP A 203 14.05 9.49 27.02
CA ASP A 203 14.71 10.60 27.73
C ASP A 203 14.89 11.84 26.85
N SER A 204 15.09 11.64 25.54
CA SER A 204 15.20 12.75 24.58
C SER A 204 13.85 13.47 24.44
N LEU A 205 12.74 12.72 24.40
CA LEU A 205 11.40 13.28 24.35
C LEU A 205 11.02 13.99 25.65
N ILE A 206 11.39 13.45 26.82
CA ILE A 206 11.15 14.10 28.13
C ILE A 206 11.86 15.46 28.18
N LYS A 207 13.14 15.52 27.77
CA LYS A 207 13.89 16.78 27.73
C LYS A 207 13.21 17.79 26.79
N LEU A 208 12.87 17.37 25.58
CA LEU A 208 12.21 18.24 24.59
C LEU A 208 10.85 18.76 25.10
N ALA A 209 10.03 17.88 25.67
CA ALA A 209 8.73 18.26 26.24
C ALA A 209 8.88 19.20 27.44
N GLY A 210 9.88 18.95 28.31
CA GLY A 210 10.19 19.81 29.44
C GLY A 210 10.61 21.22 29.04
N TYR A 211 11.36 21.39 27.95
CA TYR A 211 11.68 22.72 27.42
C TYR A 211 10.46 23.42 26.80
N ASN A 212 9.63 22.67 26.08
CA ASN A 212 8.46 23.24 25.39
C ASN A 212 7.32 23.60 26.35
N ASN A 213 7.11 22.81 27.40
CA ASN A 213 6.07 23.02 28.39
C ASN A 213 6.51 22.56 29.80
N PRO A 214 7.31 23.37 30.52
CA PRO A 214 7.86 23.00 31.82
C PRO A 214 6.81 22.63 32.88
N ARG A 215 5.58 23.15 32.79
CA ARG A 215 4.51 22.85 33.77
C ARG A 215 4.14 21.38 33.79
N GLN A 216 4.15 20.71 32.63
CA GLN A 216 3.81 19.29 32.53
C GLN A 216 4.79 18.36 33.27
N LEU A 217 5.94 18.85 33.76
CA LEU A 217 6.86 18.06 34.59
C LEU A 217 6.45 18.01 36.07
N TYR A 218 5.59 18.92 36.51
CA TYR A 218 5.23 19.10 37.92
C TYR A 218 3.77 18.74 38.22
N ASP A 219 2.93 18.68 37.18
CA ASP A 219 1.52 18.27 37.24
C ASP A 219 1.36 16.75 37.05
#